data_AF-A0A3D2G347-F1
#
_entry.id   AF-A0A3D2G347-F1
#
_cell.length_a   1.000
_cell.length_b   1.000
_cell.length_c   1.000
_cell.angle_alpha   90.00
_cell.angle_beta   90.00
_cell.angle_gamma   90.00
#
_symmetry.space_group_name_H-M   'P 1'
#
loop_
_entity.id
_entity.type
_entity.pdbx_description
1 polymer ?
#
loop_
_entity_poly.entity_id
_entity_poly.type
_entity_poly.pdbx_seq_one_letter_code
_entity_poly.pdbx_strand_id
1 'polypeptide(L)' 'MELSNLRPAEGSKHSDNFRRGRGHGSGNGKTAGKGHKGQKARSGA' A
#
# COMPACT_ATOMS: atom_id res chain seq x y z
N MET A 1 32.17 -12.65 5.83
CA MET A 1 30.75 -12.20 5.80
C MET A 1 30.60 -11.41 4.51
N GLU A 2 29.89 -11.94 3.54
CA GLU A 2 29.76 -11.31 2.20
C GLU A 2 28.56 -10.36 2.16
N LEU A 3 28.70 -9.23 1.47
CA LEU A 3 27.62 -8.24 1.33
C LEU A 3 26.35 -8.84 0.70
N SER A 4 26.51 -9.83 -0.19
CA SER A 4 25.42 -10.53 -0.86
C SER A 4 24.57 -11.42 0.07
N ASN A 5 25.11 -11.81 1.23
CA ASN A 5 24.48 -12.74 2.16
C ASN A 5 23.83 -12.04 3.38
N LEU A 6 23.78 -10.70 3.38
CA LEU A 6 23.10 -9.94 4.42
C LEU A 6 21.59 -10.21 4.38
N ARG A 7 21.06 -10.82 5.44
CA ARG A 7 19.62 -11.08 5.61
C ARG A 7 19.12 -10.35 6.86
N PRO A 8 17.94 -9.71 6.79
CA PRO A 8 17.32 -9.11 7.97
C PRO A 8 16.87 -10.18 8.95
N ALA A 9 16.61 -9.78 10.20
CA ALA A 9 15.92 -10.63 11.16
C ALA A 9 14.52 -11.01 10.65
N GLU A 10 14.06 -12.21 10.97
CA GLU A 10 12.73 -12.68 10.59
C GLU A 10 11.64 -11.72 11.10
N GLY A 11 10.68 -11.38 10.24
CA GLY A 11 9.60 -10.44 10.56
C GLY A 11 9.98 -8.96 10.65
N SER A 12 11.27 -8.60 10.65
CA SER A 12 11.70 -7.20 10.79
C SER A 12 11.42 -6.31 9.57
N LYS A 13 11.17 -6.91 8.40
CA LYS A 13 10.79 -6.19 7.18
C LYS A 13 9.29 -6.32 6.93
N HIS A 14 8.59 -5.19 6.97
CA HIS A 14 7.21 -5.09 6.49
C HIS A 14 7.17 -4.90 4.97
N SER A 15 6.08 -5.36 4.34
CA SER A 15 5.89 -5.17 2.92
C SER A 15 5.26 -3.81 2.63
N ASP A 16 5.96 -2.96 1.90
CA ASP A 16 5.44 -1.66 1.44
C ASP A 16 4.72 -1.74 0.08
N ASN A 17 4.35 -2.97 -0.32
CA ASN A 17 3.77 -3.27 -1.63
C ASN A 17 2.33 -2.80 -1.75
N PHE A 18 1.67 -2.48 -0.64
CA PHE A 18 0.28 -2.03 -0.65
C PHE A 18 0.14 -0.66 -1.31
N ARG A 19 -0.64 -0.61 -2.39
CA ARG A 19 -0.86 0.62 -3.17
C ARG A 19 -2.34 0.77 -3.47
N ARG A 20 -2.90 1.90 -3.05
CA ARG A 20 -4.29 2.26 -3.33
C ARG A 20 -4.52 2.46 -4.83
N GLY A 21 -5.72 2.13 -5.30
CA GLY A 21 -6.10 2.32 -6.70
C GLY A 21 -5.45 1.34 -7.68
N ARG A 22 -5.19 0.08 -7.27
CA ARG A 22 -4.53 -0.95 -8.11
C ARG A 22 -5.43 -2.17 -8.34
N GLY A 23 -6.66 -1.91 -8.79
CA GLY A 23 -7.63 -2.95 -9.13
C GLY A 23 -8.35 -3.57 -7.93
N HIS A 24 -9.44 -4.29 -8.18
CA HIS A 24 -10.32 -4.81 -7.13
C HIS A 24 -9.62 -5.78 -6.16
N GLY A 25 -8.76 -6.67 -6.68
CA GLY A 25 -8.01 -7.63 -5.87
C GLY A 25 -7.01 -7.01 -4.88
N SER A 26 -6.67 -5.72 -5.03
CA SER A 26 -5.80 -5.00 -4.08
C SER A 26 -6.51 -4.57 -2.78
N GLY A 27 -7.81 -4.80 -2.65
CA GLY A 27 -8.62 -4.37 -1.50
C GLY A 27 -8.99 -2.88 -1.50
N ASN A 28 -8.18 -2.01 -2.12
CA ASN A 28 -8.44 -0.56 -2.23
C ASN A 28 -8.47 -0.08 -3.68
N GLY A 29 -9.07 -0.87 -4.58
CA GLY A 29 -9.11 -0.60 -6.01
C GLY A 29 -9.98 0.59 -6.41
N LYS A 30 -11.31 0.44 -6.27
CA LYS A 30 -12.29 1.34 -6.90
C LYS A 30 -12.24 2.77 -6.36
N THR A 31 -12.43 2.91 -5.05
CA THR A 31 -12.56 4.21 -4.38
C THR A 31 -11.27 4.63 -3.67
N ALA A 32 -10.20 3.83 -3.76
CA ALA A 32 -8.94 4.06 -3.04
C ALA A 32 -9.14 4.28 -1.53
N GLY A 33 -10.17 3.67 -0.94
CA GLY A 33 -10.53 3.82 0.47
C GLY A 33 -11.27 5.12 0.82
N LYS A 34 -11.59 5.98 -0.16
CA LYS A 34 -12.28 7.26 0.08
C LYS A 34 -13.81 7.19 0.11
N GLY A 35 -14.41 6.03 -0.17
CA GLY A 35 -15.86 5.90 -0.30
C GLY A 35 -16.43 6.59 -1.55
N HIS A 36 -17.71 6.97 -1.51
CA HIS A 36 -18.41 7.56 -2.65
C HIS A 36 -18.73 9.05 -2.45
N LYS A 37 -18.27 9.90 -3.39
CA LYS A 37 -18.57 11.34 -3.43
C LYS A 37 -18.19 12.06 -2.10
N GLY A 38 -18.75 13.25 -1.86
CA GLY A 38 -18.43 14.08 -0.69
C GLY A 38 -17.15 14.90 -0.84
N GLN A 39 -16.97 15.89 0.02
CA GLN A 39 -15.81 16.79 -0.01
C GLN A 39 -14.51 16.01 0.20
N LYS A 40 -14.45 15.14 1.24
CA LYS A 40 -13.27 14.34 1.59
C LYS A 40 -12.81 13.36 0.48
N ALA A 41 -13.68 12.99 -0.45
CA ALA A 41 -13.30 12.16 -1.60
C ALA A 41 -12.55 12.93 -2.69
N ARG A 42 -12.66 14.27 -2.71
CA ARG A 42 -12.00 15.11 -3.72
C ARG A 42 -10.51 15.25 -3.44
N SER A 43 -9.79 15.72 -4.45
CA SER A 43 -8.38 16.07 -4.29
C SER A 43 -8.28 17.40 -3.55
N GLY A 44 -7.32 17.53 -2.63
CA GLY A 44 -7.07 18.78 -1.90
C GLY A 44 -8.12 19.16 -0.85
N ALA A 45 -9.05 18.26 -0.53
CA ALA A 45 -9.99 18.41 0.57
C ALA A 45 -9.39 17.99 1.92
#